data_AF-A0A553PCB2-F1
#
_entry.id   AF-A0A553PCB2-F1
#
_cell.length_a   1.000
_cell.length_b   1.000
_cell.length_c   1.000
_cell.angle_alpha   90.00
_cell.angle_beta   90.00
_cell.angle_gamma   90.00
#
_symmetry.space_group_name_H-M   'P 1'
#
loop_
_entity.id
_entity.type
_entity.pdbx_description
1 polymer ?
#
loop_
_entity_poly.entity_id
_entity_poly.type
_entity_poly.pdbx_seq_one_letter_code
_entity_poly.pdbx_strand_id
1 'polypeptide(L)'
;MQTDEAPLLSPAHNGAGLGLCIAAVFLSGEMAGSGVLALPHALSNTGWSGLLLLVMFAINGAYIGFRLGTCWEMIAEHYEDFRTHELVRDPYPLIAERTGRVFGQGWGLALRWVTTACIVLTLWGGACVFIILISNFLANLVPLTAMGSCQWLLVVGGVMIPVTWLGSPKDFWPIAIGALVTTSSACILIIAQIVMDSADQDSLSNCTVISRATSLAFISGPEFDPPTFKGFMQAFGTIMFAFGGASTFPTIQADMRNKSHFKWAALIALMVLGVIYTPTSAVGFFLLGNCVQDNIVDNLSAGPIKIVVQSELEISLCVGQIRLAFGRRPST
;
A
#
# COMPACT_ATOMS: atom_id res chain seq x y z
N MET A 1 42.39 -22.81 -38.75
CA MET A 1 42.49 -21.38 -38.44
C MET A 1 41.07 -20.84 -38.34
N GLN A 2 40.55 -20.76 -37.12
CA GLN A 2 39.36 -19.97 -36.80
C GLN A 2 39.73 -18.50 -36.94
N THR A 3 38.99 -17.75 -37.74
CA THR A 3 38.94 -16.29 -37.65
C THR A 3 37.60 -15.94 -37.03
N ASP A 4 37.66 -15.47 -35.78
CA ASP A 4 36.56 -14.91 -35.02
C ASP A 4 35.95 -13.71 -35.74
N GLU A 5 34.75 -13.86 -36.30
CA GLU A 5 33.88 -12.73 -36.58
C GLU A 5 33.07 -12.43 -35.31
N ALA A 6 33.45 -11.36 -34.62
CA ALA A 6 32.76 -10.83 -33.46
C ALA A 6 31.29 -10.49 -33.82
N PRO A 7 30.29 -10.93 -33.04
CA PRO A 7 28.93 -10.47 -33.26
C PRO A 7 28.82 -8.99 -32.84
N LEU A 8 28.38 -8.20 -33.80
CA LEU A 8 28.03 -6.78 -33.70
C LEU A 8 27.28 -6.47 -32.39
N LEU A 9 27.91 -5.69 -31.50
CA LEU A 9 27.23 -5.03 -30.38
C LEU A 9 26.13 -4.13 -30.95
N SER A 10 24.87 -4.53 -30.79
CA SER A 10 23.72 -3.67 -31.07
C SER A 10 23.81 -2.39 -30.23
N PRO A 11 23.43 -1.22 -30.78
CA PRO A 11 23.59 0.05 -30.10
C PRO A 11 22.79 0.07 -28.80
N ALA A 12 23.43 0.56 -27.73
CA ALA A 12 22.82 0.75 -26.43
C ALA A 12 21.50 1.52 -26.56
N HIS A 13 20.39 0.89 -26.15
CA HIS A 13 19.10 1.53 -26.05
C HIS A 13 19.15 2.55 -24.90
N ASN A 14 19.62 3.76 -25.21
CA ASN A 14 19.64 4.89 -24.30
C ASN A 14 18.19 5.28 -23.96
N GLY A 15 17.77 5.04 -22.72
CA GLY A 15 16.68 5.80 -22.08
C GLY A 15 15.42 5.05 -21.63
N ALA A 16 15.22 3.77 -21.92
CA ALA A 16 13.98 3.07 -21.60
C ALA A 16 14.04 2.33 -20.24
N GLY A 17 13.80 3.02 -19.13
CA GLY A 17 13.65 2.36 -17.82
C GLY A 17 13.49 3.34 -16.65
N LEU A 18 12.83 2.91 -15.58
CA LEU A 18 12.52 3.74 -14.43
C LEU A 18 13.79 4.11 -13.65
N GLY A 19 13.94 5.39 -13.30
CA GLY A 19 15.00 5.86 -12.40
C GLY A 19 14.71 5.49 -10.94
N LEU A 20 15.75 5.49 -10.09
CA LEU A 20 15.65 5.15 -8.66
C LEU A 20 14.56 5.94 -7.92
N CYS A 21 14.56 7.26 -8.06
CA CYS A 21 13.58 8.12 -7.36
C CYS A 21 12.15 7.85 -7.84
N ILE A 22 11.96 7.65 -9.15
CA ILE A 22 10.64 7.38 -9.71
C ILE A 22 10.16 5.99 -9.25
N ALA A 23 11.04 4.99 -9.22
CA ALA A 23 10.73 3.66 -8.68
C ALA A 23 10.31 3.72 -7.20
N ALA A 24 11.03 4.50 -6.39
CA ALA A 24 10.67 4.72 -5.00
C ALA A 24 9.28 5.37 -4.86
N VAL A 25 8.99 6.41 -5.65
CA VAL A 25 7.66 7.06 -5.66
C VAL A 25 6.56 6.10 -6.11
N PHE A 26 6.82 5.25 -7.12
CA PHE A 26 5.87 4.23 -7.55
C PHE A 26 5.57 3.23 -6.43
N LEU A 27 6.60 2.70 -5.79
CA LEU A 27 6.48 1.78 -4.67
C LEU A 27 5.70 2.43 -3.52
N SER A 28 6.07 3.66 -3.13
CA SER A 28 5.36 4.40 -2.09
C SER A 28 3.91 4.63 -2.45
N GLY A 29 3.63 5.16 -3.64
CA GLY A 29 2.27 5.51 -4.06
C GLY A 29 1.40 4.30 -4.38
N GLU A 30 1.96 3.09 -4.52
CA GLU A 30 1.19 1.85 -4.65
C GLU A 30 0.73 1.35 -3.28
N MET A 31 1.61 1.44 -2.29
CA MET A 31 1.31 1.00 -0.92
C MET A 31 0.56 2.06 -0.12
N ALA A 32 0.76 3.34 -0.43
CA ALA A 32 0.10 4.47 0.24
C ALA A 32 -1.36 4.58 -0.20
N GLY A 33 -2.27 4.76 0.76
CA GLY A 33 -3.70 4.94 0.49
C GLY A 33 -4.56 4.23 1.51
N SER A 34 -4.91 2.97 1.29
CA SER A 34 -5.80 2.24 2.19
C SER A 34 -5.22 2.00 3.58
N GLY A 35 -3.89 1.83 3.69
CA GLY A 35 -3.22 1.54 4.96
C GLY A 35 -3.46 2.65 5.99
N VAL A 36 -3.29 3.92 5.60
CA VAL A 36 -3.41 5.05 6.51
C VAL A 36 -4.83 5.21 7.09
N LEU A 37 -5.86 4.72 6.39
CA LEU A 37 -7.25 4.86 6.81
C LEU A 37 -7.60 4.00 8.03
N ALA A 38 -7.02 2.79 8.10
CA ALA A 38 -7.36 1.79 9.11
C ALA A 38 -6.30 1.66 10.22
N LEU A 39 -5.09 2.20 10.02
CA LEU A 39 -4.01 2.13 11.01
C LEU A 39 -4.37 2.76 12.37
N PRO A 40 -4.99 3.96 12.45
CA PRO A 40 -5.42 4.52 13.73
C PRO A 40 -6.30 3.57 14.55
N HIS A 41 -7.27 2.91 13.89
CA HIS A 41 -8.18 1.94 14.53
C HIS A 41 -7.45 0.65 14.93
N ALA A 42 -6.47 0.20 14.14
CA ALA A 42 -5.63 -0.93 14.51
C ALA A 42 -4.81 -0.64 15.79
N LEU A 43 -4.33 0.60 15.94
CA LEU A 43 -3.59 1.02 17.13
C LEU A 43 -4.50 1.10 18.38
N SER A 44 -5.73 1.61 18.27
CA SER A 44 -6.65 1.64 19.41
C SER A 44 -6.95 0.24 19.96
N ASN A 45 -7.12 -0.76 19.06
CA ASN A 45 -7.37 -2.15 19.44
C ASN A 45 -6.20 -2.89 20.12
N THR A 46 -4.98 -2.35 20.03
CA THR A 46 -3.75 -2.94 20.59
C THR A 46 -3.16 -2.13 21.74
N GLY A 47 -3.71 -0.95 22.02
CA GLY A 47 -3.14 0.02 22.93
C GLY A 47 -1.70 0.39 22.54
N TRP A 48 -0.85 0.60 23.54
CA TRP A 48 0.56 0.98 23.35
C TRP A 48 1.40 -0.02 22.55
N SER A 49 1.00 -1.30 22.54
CA SER A 49 1.71 -2.33 21.75
C SER A 49 1.57 -2.12 20.24
N GLY A 50 0.53 -1.40 19.79
CA GLY A 50 0.30 -1.07 18.38
C GLY A 50 1.39 -0.20 17.77
N LEU A 51 1.92 0.77 18.53
CA LEU A 51 3.03 1.61 18.06
C LEU A 51 4.30 0.80 17.83
N LEU A 52 4.58 -0.16 18.72
CA LEU A 52 5.71 -1.09 18.56
C LEU A 52 5.51 -1.99 17.34
N LEU A 53 4.29 -2.52 17.14
CA LEU A 53 3.95 -3.30 15.96
C LEU A 53 4.13 -2.51 14.66
N LEU A 54 3.72 -1.24 14.63
CA LEU A 54 3.88 -0.36 13.48
C LEU A 54 5.35 -0.24 13.07
N VAL A 55 6.25 0.05 14.03
CA VAL A 55 7.69 0.14 13.78
C VAL A 55 8.28 -1.21 13.36
N MET A 56 7.87 -2.30 14.01
CA MET A 56 8.31 -3.64 13.67
C MET A 56 7.95 -4.01 12.22
N PHE A 57 6.70 -3.74 11.79
CA PHE A 57 6.27 -4.02 10.43
C PHE A 57 6.91 -3.12 9.38
N ALA A 58 7.22 -1.86 9.72
CA ALA A 58 8.01 -0.99 8.86
C ALA A 58 9.43 -1.57 8.62
N ILE A 59 10.11 -2.02 9.68
CA ILE A 59 11.43 -2.66 9.57
C ILE A 59 11.34 -3.98 8.79
N ASN A 60 10.34 -4.81 9.08
CA ASN A 60 10.12 -6.08 8.37
C ASN A 60 9.85 -5.86 6.88
N GLY A 61 9.03 -4.87 6.52
CA GLY A 61 8.80 -4.48 5.13
C GLY A 61 10.12 -4.09 4.45
N ALA A 62 10.96 -3.31 5.13
CA ALA A 62 12.23 -2.84 4.57
C ALA A 62 13.20 -3.99 4.34
N TYR A 63 13.26 -4.91 5.31
CA TYR A 63 14.03 -6.13 5.22
C TYR A 63 13.56 -7.02 4.06
N ILE A 64 12.24 -7.24 3.93
CA ILE A 64 11.67 -8.05 2.84
C ILE A 64 12.01 -7.43 1.48
N GLY A 65 11.84 -6.11 1.32
CA GLY A 65 12.16 -5.42 0.07
C GLY A 65 13.63 -5.53 -0.32
N PHE A 66 14.52 -5.32 0.65
CA PHE A 66 15.96 -5.46 0.44
C PHE A 66 16.36 -6.89 0.05
N ARG A 67 15.84 -7.88 0.78
CA ARG A 67 16.15 -9.30 0.52
C ARG A 67 15.61 -9.76 -0.82
N LEU A 68 14.39 -9.37 -1.17
CA LEU A 68 13.77 -9.75 -2.43
C LEU A 68 14.53 -9.18 -3.63
N GLY A 69 14.95 -7.91 -3.55
CA GLY A 69 15.80 -7.31 -4.57
C GLY A 69 17.14 -8.04 -4.75
N THR A 70 17.76 -8.44 -3.64
CA THR A 70 19.02 -9.20 -3.65
C THR A 70 18.83 -10.61 -4.22
N CYS A 71 17.72 -11.29 -3.89
CA CYS A 71 17.38 -12.60 -4.45
C CYS A 71 17.26 -12.56 -5.97
N TRP A 72 16.66 -11.49 -6.52
CA TRP A 72 16.58 -11.30 -7.95
C TRP A 72 17.95 -11.06 -8.59
N GLU A 73 18.78 -10.20 -7.97
CA GLU A 73 20.17 -9.95 -8.42
C GLU A 73 20.96 -11.27 -8.53
N MET A 74 20.91 -12.13 -7.50
CA MET A 74 21.62 -13.41 -7.49
C MET A 74 21.19 -14.34 -8.64
N ILE A 75 19.89 -14.41 -8.95
CA ILE A 75 19.38 -15.26 -10.04
C ILE A 75 19.77 -14.69 -11.40
N ALA A 76 19.70 -13.37 -11.56
CA ALA A 76 20.08 -12.72 -12.81
C ALA A 76 21.59 -12.86 -13.11
N GLU A 77 22.44 -12.90 -12.10
CA GLU A 77 23.89 -13.14 -12.25
C GLU A 77 24.21 -14.61 -12.56
N HIS A 78 23.45 -15.55 -11.99
CA HIS A 78 23.75 -16.98 -12.08
C HIS A 78 23.30 -17.64 -13.40
N TYR A 79 22.21 -17.16 -14.00
CA TYR A 79 21.66 -17.75 -15.23
C TYR A 79 21.83 -16.80 -16.42
N GLU A 80 22.55 -17.25 -17.45
CA GLU A 80 22.83 -16.46 -18.66
C GLU A 80 21.54 -16.02 -19.39
N ASP A 81 20.49 -16.86 -19.35
CA ASP A 81 19.17 -16.58 -19.92
C ASP A 81 18.55 -15.26 -19.43
N PHE A 82 18.87 -14.84 -18.20
CA PHE A 82 18.33 -13.62 -17.58
C PHE A 82 19.31 -12.44 -17.62
N ARG A 83 20.54 -12.65 -18.12
CA ARG A 83 21.57 -11.63 -18.29
C ARG A 83 21.29 -10.73 -19.50
N THR A 84 20.70 -11.30 -20.55
CA THR A 84 20.29 -10.63 -21.79
C THR A 84 18.90 -10.01 -21.66
N HIS A 85 18.73 -9.02 -20.76
CA HIS A 85 17.70 -7.96 -20.77
C HIS A 85 16.22 -8.29 -21.15
N GLU A 86 15.80 -9.56 -21.23
CA GLU A 86 14.42 -9.90 -21.53
C GLU A 86 13.53 -9.66 -20.31
N LEU A 87 12.35 -9.13 -20.58
CA LEU A 87 11.38 -8.75 -19.57
C LEU A 87 10.80 -10.03 -18.97
N VAL A 88 11.35 -10.50 -17.84
CA VAL A 88 10.74 -11.58 -17.07
C VAL A 88 9.46 -11.05 -16.45
N ARG A 89 8.33 -11.63 -16.85
CA ARG A 89 6.99 -11.14 -16.48
C ARG A 89 6.55 -11.54 -15.08
N ASP A 90 7.04 -12.67 -14.58
CA ASP A 90 6.73 -13.25 -13.26
C ASP A 90 8.00 -13.49 -12.40
N PRO A 91 8.74 -12.41 -12.07
CA PRO A 91 10.00 -12.54 -11.37
C PRO A 91 9.87 -13.13 -9.96
N TYR A 92 8.77 -12.87 -9.22
CA TYR A 92 8.58 -13.41 -7.87
C TYR A 92 8.41 -14.95 -7.87
N PRO A 93 7.43 -15.56 -8.57
CA PRO A 93 7.31 -17.02 -8.60
C PRO A 93 8.55 -17.72 -9.20
N LEU A 94 9.24 -17.06 -10.13
CA LEU A 94 10.48 -17.58 -10.70
C LEU A 94 11.60 -17.68 -9.66
N ILE A 95 11.76 -16.68 -8.77
CA ILE A 95 12.73 -16.77 -7.66
C ILE A 95 12.45 -18.03 -6.84
N ALA A 96 11.20 -18.24 -6.44
CA ALA A 96 10.78 -19.38 -5.64
C ALA A 96 11.03 -20.72 -6.37
N GLU A 97 10.74 -20.78 -7.66
CA GLU A 97 10.97 -21.96 -8.49
C GLU A 97 12.45 -22.35 -8.56
N ARG A 98 13.32 -21.36 -8.84
CA ARG A 98 14.77 -21.60 -8.99
C ARG A 98 15.41 -21.99 -7.67
N THR A 99 15.01 -21.36 -6.57
CA THR A 99 15.45 -21.78 -5.23
C THR A 99 14.96 -23.18 -4.89
N GLY A 100 13.71 -23.52 -5.22
CA GLY A 100 13.15 -24.85 -4.96
C GLY A 100 13.83 -25.98 -5.73
N ARG A 101 14.33 -25.71 -6.94
CA ARG A 101 15.03 -26.71 -7.76
C ARG A 101 16.31 -27.24 -7.11
N VAL A 102 16.91 -26.51 -6.16
CA VAL A 102 18.04 -27.01 -5.35
C VAL A 102 17.65 -28.27 -4.56
N PHE A 103 16.39 -28.38 -4.13
CA PHE A 103 15.87 -29.53 -3.40
C PHE A 103 15.25 -30.61 -4.31
N GLY A 104 15.26 -30.40 -5.63
CA GLY A 104 14.69 -31.28 -6.64
C GLY A 104 13.61 -30.62 -7.50
N GLN A 105 13.35 -31.20 -8.68
CA GLN A 105 12.46 -30.61 -9.68
C GLN A 105 11.01 -30.43 -9.18
N GLY A 106 10.51 -31.38 -8.37
CA GLY A 106 9.17 -31.30 -7.77
C GLY A 106 9.02 -30.13 -6.79
N TRP A 107 10.05 -29.84 -5.98
CA TRP A 107 10.04 -28.72 -5.02
C TRP A 107 10.05 -27.36 -5.73
N GLY A 108 10.75 -27.23 -6.85
CA GLY A 108 10.71 -26.04 -7.69
C GLY A 108 9.28 -25.70 -8.15
N LEU A 109 8.57 -26.68 -8.70
CA LEU A 109 7.20 -26.48 -9.17
C LEU A 109 6.24 -26.20 -8.00
N ALA A 110 6.39 -26.92 -6.87
CA ALA A 110 5.56 -26.71 -5.69
C ALA A 110 5.69 -25.28 -5.14
N LEU A 111 6.92 -24.78 -4.95
CA LEU A 111 7.15 -23.43 -4.45
C LEU A 111 6.62 -22.35 -5.41
N ARG A 112 6.76 -22.55 -6.73
CA ARG A 112 6.17 -21.65 -7.73
C ARG A 112 4.66 -21.51 -7.55
N TRP A 113 3.95 -22.63 -7.38
CA TRP A 113 2.50 -22.64 -7.17
C TRP A 113 2.11 -21.97 -5.85
N VAL A 114 2.81 -22.28 -4.75
CA VAL A 114 2.55 -21.67 -3.43
C VAL A 114 2.75 -20.15 -3.50
N THR A 115 3.88 -19.67 -4.02
CA THR A 115 4.14 -18.24 -4.15
C THR A 115 3.11 -17.56 -5.06
N THR A 116 2.75 -18.19 -6.18
CA THR A 116 1.70 -17.67 -7.07
C THR A 116 0.38 -17.55 -6.34
N ALA A 117 -0.06 -18.59 -5.61
CA ALA A 117 -1.29 -18.58 -4.84
C ALA A 117 -1.31 -17.46 -3.79
N CYS A 118 -0.21 -17.28 -3.03
CA CYS A 118 -0.08 -16.18 -2.09
C CYS A 118 -0.22 -14.82 -2.76
N ILE A 119 0.43 -14.61 -3.92
CA ILE A 119 0.32 -13.35 -4.67
C ILE A 119 -1.11 -13.13 -5.16
N VAL A 120 -1.78 -14.17 -5.69
CA VAL A 120 -3.18 -14.06 -6.15
C VAL A 120 -4.08 -13.63 -5.01
N LEU A 121 -3.95 -14.29 -3.85
CA LEU A 121 -4.79 -14.03 -2.68
C LEU A 121 -4.56 -12.61 -2.14
N THR A 122 -3.30 -12.16 -2.07
CA THR A 122 -2.97 -10.78 -1.66
C THR A 122 -3.55 -9.74 -2.61
N LEU A 123 -3.38 -9.93 -3.92
CA LEU A 123 -3.92 -9.01 -4.93
C LEU A 123 -5.44 -8.99 -4.92
N TRP A 124 -6.09 -10.15 -4.78
CA TRP A 124 -7.55 -10.24 -4.68
C TRP A 124 -8.07 -9.56 -3.41
N GLY A 125 -7.43 -9.79 -2.26
CA GLY A 125 -7.80 -9.13 -1.00
C GLY A 125 -7.64 -7.61 -1.07
N GLY A 126 -6.51 -7.13 -1.59
CA GLY A 126 -6.28 -5.69 -1.82
C GLY A 126 -7.29 -5.10 -2.81
N ALA A 127 -7.63 -5.83 -3.87
CA ALA A 127 -8.66 -5.44 -4.82
C ALA A 127 -10.01 -5.20 -4.14
N CYS A 128 -10.47 -6.16 -3.32
CA CYS A 128 -11.69 -6.04 -2.54
C CYS A 128 -11.68 -4.83 -1.60
N VAL A 129 -10.58 -4.60 -0.88
CA VAL A 129 -10.48 -3.49 0.08
C VAL A 129 -10.61 -2.14 -0.62
N PHE A 130 -9.91 -1.86 -1.73
CA PHE A 130 -10.08 -0.52 -2.33
C PHE A 130 -11.45 -0.36 -2.99
N ILE A 131 -12.05 -1.41 -3.56
CA ILE A 131 -13.42 -1.32 -4.09
C ILE A 131 -14.39 -0.93 -2.97
N ILE A 132 -14.29 -1.55 -1.79
CA ILE A 132 -15.12 -1.20 -0.63
C ILE A 132 -14.92 0.26 -0.21
N LEU A 133 -13.66 0.71 -0.10
CA LEU A 133 -13.33 2.07 0.32
C LEU A 133 -13.82 3.13 -0.68
N ILE A 134 -13.58 2.93 -1.98
CA ILE A 134 -14.05 3.83 -3.05
C ILE A 134 -15.58 3.93 -3.01
N SER A 135 -16.26 2.79 -2.83
CA SER A 135 -17.73 2.76 -2.78
C SER A 135 -18.30 3.50 -1.58
N ASN A 136 -17.62 3.42 -0.43
CA ASN A 136 -18.02 4.16 0.77
C ASN A 136 -17.82 5.67 0.60
N PHE A 137 -16.70 6.09 -0.01
CA PHE A 137 -16.47 7.51 -0.30
C PHE A 137 -17.47 8.07 -1.31
N LEU A 138 -17.77 7.35 -2.39
CA LEU A 138 -18.80 7.77 -3.37
C LEU A 138 -20.19 7.91 -2.74
N ALA A 139 -20.58 6.96 -1.89
CA ALA A 139 -21.86 7.04 -1.18
C ALA A 139 -21.94 8.29 -0.28
N ASN A 140 -20.84 8.67 0.36
CA ASN A 140 -20.76 9.86 1.20
C ASN A 140 -20.67 11.17 0.41
N LEU A 141 -20.01 11.17 -0.75
CA LEU A 141 -19.82 12.35 -1.61
C LEU A 141 -21.04 12.68 -2.47
N VAL A 142 -21.83 11.68 -2.87
CA VAL A 142 -23.02 11.84 -3.70
C VAL A 142 -24.28 11.40 -2.93
N PRO A 143 -24.65 12.10 -1.84
CA PRO A 143 -25.85 11.75 -1.08
C PRO A 143 -27.15 12.02 -1.86
N LEU A 144 -27.06 12.74 -2.98
CA LEU A 144 -28.20 13.11 -3.84
C LEU A 144 -28.77 11.92 -4.61
N THR A 145 -27.96 10.91 -4.88
CA THR A 145 -28.46 9.63 -5.40
C THR A 145 -28.80 8.78 -4.20
N ALA A 146 -30.05 8.33 -4.03
CA ALA A 146 -30.48 7.43 -2.95
C ALA A 146 -29.84 6.03 -3.00
N MET A 147 -28.63 5.92 -3.55
CA MET A 147 -27.86 4.71 -3.75
C MET A 147 -26.99 4.45 -2.53
N GLY A 148 -27.19 3.31 -1.88
CA GLY A 148 -26.37 2.88 -0.73
C GLY A 148 -24.98 2.42 -1.15
N SER A 149 -24.07 2.29 -0.18
CA SER A 149 -22.69 1.82 -0.38
C SER A 149 -22.60 0.47 -1.11
N CYS A 150 -23.53 -0.47 -0.83
CA CYS A 150 -23.60 -1.77 -1.52
C CYS A 150 -23.90 -1.66 -3.02
N GLN A 151 -24.69 -0.66 -3.43
CA GLN A 151 -25.00 -0.44 -4.84
C GLN A 151 -23.83 0.21 -5.56
N TRP A 152 -23.18 1.18 -4.91
CA TRP A 152 -21.92 1.76 -5.38
C TRP A 152 -20.82 0.71 -5.55
N LEU A 153 -20.77 -0.30 -4.70
CA LEU A 153 -19.83 -1.43 -4.84
C LEU A 153 -19.96 -2.17 -6.17
N LEU A 154 -21.19 -2.41 -6.64
CA LEU A 154 -21.42 -3.04 -7.93
C LEU A 154 -21.04 -2.11 -9.10
N VAL A 155 -21.34 -0.81 -8.97
CA VAL A 155 -20.98 0.20 -9.98
C VAL A 155 -19.46 0.33 -10.10
N VAL A 156 -18.75 0.52 -8.98
CA VAL A 156 -17.29 0.66 -8.94
C VAL A 156 -16.62 -0.61 -9.45
N GLY A 157 -17.08 -1.79 -9.03
CA GLY A 157 -16.60 -3.06 -9.57
C GLY A 157 -16.78 -3.15 -11.09
N GLY A 158 -17.97 -2.81 -11.59
CA GLY A 158 -18.28 -2.79 -13.02
C GLY A 158 -17.41 -1.82 -13.83
N VAL A 159 -17.14 -0.63 -13.28
CA VAL A 159 -16.30 0.39 -13.92
C VAL A 159 -14.82 0.02 -13.86
N MET A 160 -14.35 -0.58 -12.76
CA MET A 160 -12.94 -0.94 -12.61
C MET A 160 -12.52 -2.11 -13.51
N ILE A 161 -13.42 -3.05 -13.81
CA ILE A 161 -13.14 -4.19 -14.70
C ILE A 161 -12.52 -3.77 -16.05
N PRO A 162 -13.14 -2.90 -16.87
CA PRO A 162 -12.54 -2.49 -18.14
C PRO A 162 -11.25 -1.68 -17.95
N VAL A 163 -11.13 -0.93 -16.85
CA VAL A 163 -9.92 -0.15 -16.53
C VAL A 163 -8.73 -1.08 -16.24
N THR A 164 -8.97 -2.28 -15.70
CA THR A 164 -7.90 -3.28 -15.48
C THR A 164 -7.24 -3.76 -16.78
N TRP A 165 -7.84 -3.51 -17.95
CA TRP A 165 -7.29 -3.94 -19.24
C TRP A 165 -6.26 -2.95 -19.83
N LEU A 166 -6.08 -1.79 -19.22
CA LEU A 166 -5.13 -0.76 -19.66
C LEU A 166 -3.66 -1.25 -19.61
N GLY A 167 -2.77 -0.53 -20.29
CA GLY A 167 -1.38 -0.93 -20.57
C GLY A 167 -0.38 -0.75 -19.41
N SER A 168 0.86 -1.20 -19.62
CA SER A 168 1.95 -1.34 -18.62
C SER A 168 2.27 -0.05 -17.80
N PRO A 169 2.76 -0.18 -16.54
CA PRO A 169 2.98 0.95 -15.61
C PRO A 169 3.99 2.00 -16.10
N LYS A 170 4.91 1.61 -16.99
CA LYS A 170 5.98 2.48 -17.50
C LYS A 170 5.47 3.76 -18.17
N ASP A 171 4.26 3.71 -18.74
CA ASP A 171 3.67 4.84 -19.47
C ASP A 171 2.89 5.80 -18.53
N PHE A 172 2.74 5.44 -17.25
CA PHE A 172 1.88 6.14 -16.28
C PHE A 172 2.62 6.68 -15.04
N TRP A 173 3.91 6.98 -15.16
CA TRP A 173 4.69 7.53 -14.03
C TRP A 173 4.17 8.83 -13.39
N PRO A 174 3.50 9.76 -14.09
CA PRO A 174 2.93 10.93 -13.43
C PRO A 174 1.79 10.56 -12.48
N ILE A 175 1.08 9.46 -12.76
CA ILE A 175 0.00 8.96 -11.93
C ILE A 175 0.55 8.44 -10.59
N ALA A 176 1.77 7.89 -10.55
CA ALA A 176 2.52 7.55 -9.33
C ALA A 176 2.70 8.73 -8.41
N ILE A 177 3.20 9.83 -8.96
CA ILE A 177 3.46 11.06 -8.22
C ILE A 177 2.15 11.67 -7.75
N GLY A 178 1.13 11.74 -8.63
CA GLY A 178 -0.19 12.26 -8.28
C GLY A 178 -0.79 11.55 -7.07
N ALA A 179 -0.81 10.22 -7.06
CA ALA A 179 -1.36 9.45 -5.93
C ALA A 179 -0.59 9.66 -4.63
N LEU A 180 0.75 9.74 -4.69
CA LEU A 180 1.55 9.98 -3.48
C LEU A 180 1.32 11.40 -2.94
N VAL A 181 1.22 12.40 -3.82
CA VAL A 181 0.94 13.79 -3.46
C VAL A 181 -0.45 13.91 -2.84
N THR A 182 -1.49 13.37 -3.48
CA THR A 182 -2.86 13.42 -2.96
C THR A 182 -3.00 12.66 -1.64
N THR A 183 -2.31 11.53 -1.48
CA THR A 183 -2.32 10.80 -0.20
C THR A 183 -1.59 11.60 0.89
N SER A 184 -0.47 12.22 0.56
CA SER A 184 0.30 13.03 1.53
C SER A 184 -0.47 14.28 1.94
N SER A 185 -1.10 14.99 1.01
CA SER A 185 -1.96 16.13 1.30
C SER A 185 -3.17 15.72 2.14
N ALA A 186 -3.83 14.62 1.79
CA ALA A 186 -4.96 14.10 2.56
C ALA A 186 -4.55 13.78 4.02
N CYS A 187 -3.39 13.16 4.23
CA CYS A 187 -2.89 12.88 5.58
C CYS A 187 -2.63 14.16 6.39
N ILE A 188 -2.06 15.19 5.77
CA ILE A 188 -1.84 16.50 6.43
C ILE A 188 -3.18 17.13 6.80
N LEU A 189 -4.15 17.11 5.89
CA LEU A 189 -5.49 17.65 6.14
C LEU A 189 -6.26 16.88 7.22
N ILE A 190 -6.13 15.55 7.25
CA ILE A 190 -6.68 14.69 8.31
C ILE A 190 -6.09 15.08 9.66
N ILE A 191 -4.76 15.15 9.75
CA ILE A 191 -4.08 15.54 10.99
C ILE A 191 -4.50 16.93 11.43
N ALA A 192 -4.50 17.90 10.52
CA ALA A 192 -4.88 19.27 10.81
C ALA A 192 -6.33 19.35 11.32
N GLN A 193 -7.27 18.66 10.67
CA GLN A 193 -8.67 18.66 11.11
C GLN A 193 -8.85 18.00 12.48
N ILE A 194 -8.25 16.83 12.72
CA ILE A 194 -8.39 16.18 14.03
C ILE A 194 -7.81 17.08 15.15
N VAL A 195 -6.69 17.77 14.88
CA VAL A 195 -6.11 18.71 15.84
C VAL A 195 -7.02 19.92 16.07
N MET A 196 -7.61 20.49 15.02
CA MET A 196 -8.56 21.60 15.15
C MET A 196 -9.84 21.17 15.87
N ASP A 197 -10.42 20.02 15.51
CA ASP A 197 -11.59 19.43 16.17
C ASP A 197 -11.30 19.12 17.66
N SER A 198 -10.05 18.78 18.01
CA SER A 198 -9.65 18.55 19.41
C SER A 198 -9.45 19.82 20.23
N ALA A 199 -9.14 20.95 19.56
CA ALA A 199 -8.96 22.25 20.21
C ALA A 199 -10.32 22.93 20.48
N ASP A 200 -11.33 22.60 19.68
CA ASP A 200 -12.69 23.11 19.81
C ASP A 200 -13.50 22.21 20.77
N GLN A 201 -13.52 22.57 22.05
CA GLN A 201 -14.11 21.77 23.14
C GLN A 201 -15.60 21.41 22.97
N ASP A 202 -16.34 22.12 22.10
CA ASP A 202 -17.77 21.87 21.83
C ASP A 202 -18.01 20.76 20.78
N SER A 203 -17.01 20.43 19.95
CA SER A 203 -17.16 19.50 18.81
C SER A 203 -16.85 18.03 19.16
N LEU A 204 -16.17 17.76 20.28
CA LEU A 204 -15.87 16.40 20.77
C LEU A 204 -16.96 15.82 21.68
N SER A 205 -18.16 16.40 21.69
CA SER A 205 -19.27 15.97 22.56
C SER A 205 -19.75 14.54 22.31
N ASN A 206 -19.41 13.93 21.17
CA ASN A 206 -19.77 12.55 20.83
C ASN A 206 -18.70 11.50 21.14
N CYS A 207 -17.48 11.91 21.50
CA CYS A 207 -16.36 10.99 21.77
C CYS A 207 -15.87 11.04 23.23
N THR A 208 -16.10 12.15 23.95
CA THR A 208 -15.91 12.15 25.40
C THR A 208 -17.10 11.49 26.10
N VAL A 209 -16.99 10.20 26.44
CA VAL A 209 -17.92 9.51 27.37
C VAL A 209 -17.83 10.06 28.80
N ILE A 210 -17.12 11.16 29.05
CA ILE A 210 -17.11 11.85 30.34
C ILE A 210 -17.34 13.36 30.13
N SER A 211 -18.60 13.75 29.95
CA SER A 211 -19.02 15.16 30.10
C SER A 211 -20.41 15.30 30.71
N ARG A 212 -20.79 14.39 31.62
CA ARG A 212 -21.98 14.59 32.47
C ARG A 212 -21.82 14.31 33.97
N ALA A 213 -20.59 14.15 34.45
CA ALA A 213 -20.34 14.26 35.88
C ALA A 213 -18.92 14.76 36.16
N THR A 214 -18.84 15.95 36.74
CA THR A 214 -17.71 16.46 37.55
C THR A 214 -16.60 17.22 36.81
N SER A 215 -16.36 18.43 37.29
CA SER A 215 -15.42 19.47 36.89
C SER A 215 -13.92 19.12 37.08
N LEU A 216 -13.49 17.92 36.68
CA LEU A 216 -12.10 17.43 36.81
C LEU A 216 -11.53 16.86 35.48
N ALA A 217 -12.23 17.02 34.36
CA ALA A 217 -11.95 16.37 33.08
C ALA A 217 -10.71 16.87 32.31
N PHE A 218 -9.89 17.76 32.86
CA PHE A 218 -8.61 18.14 32.24
C PHE A 218 -7.51 17.06 32.41
N ILE A 219 -7.75 16.02 33.23
CA ILE A 219 -6.73 15.03 33.59
C ILE A 219 -6.93 13.66 32.92
N SER A 220 -8.11 13.32 32.44
CA SER A 220 -8.35 12.03 31.77
C SER A 220 -8.05 12.14 30.27
N GLY A 221 -6.86 11.68 29.87
CA GLY A 221 -6.55 11.41 28.46
C GLY A 221 -7.52 10.38 27.85
N PRO A 222 -7.40 10.09 26.54
CA PRO A 222 -8.26 9.11 25.86
C PRO A 222 -8.31 7.78 26.61
N GLU A 223 -9.50 7.20 26.70
CA GLU A 223 -9.70 5.86 27.26
C GLU A 223 -9.21 4.82 26.24
N PHE A 224 -8.54 3.79 26.75
CA PHE A 224 -8.05 2.66 25.97
C PHE A 224 -8.59 1.37 26.57
N ASP A 225 -9.32 0.61 25.78
CA ASP A 225 -9.75 -0.72 26.20
C ASP A 225 -8.52 -1.64 26.35
N PRO A 226 -8.52 -2.54 27.34
CA PRO A 226 -7.44 -3.51 27.46
C PRO A 226 -7.39 -4.36 26.18
N PRO A 227 -6.18 -4.60 25.62
CA PRO A 227 -6.05 -5.30 24.35
C PRO A 227 -6.58 -6.72 24.47
N THR A 228 -7.61 -7.03 23.69
CA THR A 228 -8.13 -8.40 23.57
C THR A 228 -7.33 -9.17 22.52
N PHE A 229 -7.26 -10.51 22.65
CA PHE A 229 -6.58 -11.34 21.65
C PHE A 229 -7.16 -11.13 20.24
N LYS A 230 -8.49 -10.99 20.14
CA LYS A 230 -9.18 -10.72 18.87
C LYS A 230 -8.77 -9.36 18.29
N GLY A 231 -8.82 -8.30 19.09
CA GLY A 231 -8.43 -6.95 18.67
C GLY A 231 -6.97 -6.89 18.21
N PHE A 232 -6.09 -7.58 18.95
CA PHE A 232 -4.68 -7.68 18.59
C PHE A 232 -4.46 -8.40 17.25
N MET A 233 -5.14 -9.53 17.01
CA MET A 233 -5.03 -10.27 15.74
C MET A 233 -5.59 -9.46 14.55
N GLN A 234 -6.68 -8.72 14.76
CA GLN A 234 -7.24 -7.82 13.73
C GLN A 234 -6.25 -6.70 13.39
N ALA A 235 -5.70 -6.04 14.41
CA ALA A 235 -4.71 -4.99 14.23
C ALA A 235 -3.43 -5.50 13.56
N PHE A 236 -2.94 -6.69 13.93
CA PHE A 236 -1.81 -7.33 13.28
C PHE A 236 -2.04 -7.50 11.77
N GLY A 237 -3.21 -7.99 11.37
CA GLY A 237 -3.58 -8.14 9.96
C GLY A 237 -3.67 -6.80 9.22
N THR A 238 -4.28 -5.79 9.84
CA THR A 238 -4.39 -4.44 9.26
C THR A 238 -3.03 -3.76 9.09
N ILE A 239 -2.15 -3.84 10.09
CA ILE A 239 -0.80 -3.26 10.01
C ILE A 239 0.03 -4.01 8.95
N MET A 240 -0.05 -5.34 8.91
CA MET A 240 0.63 -6.14 7.89
C MET A 240 0.15 -5.78 6.48
N PHE A 241 -1.16 -5.59 6.28
CA PHE A 241 -1.72 -5.12 5.02
C PHE A 241 -1.23 -3.71 4.65
N ALA A 242 -1.15 -2.79 5.61
CA ALA A 242 -0.71 -1.42 5.37
C ALA A 242 0.73 -1.34 4.83
N PHE A 243 1.63 -2.21 5.31
CA PHE A 243 3.00 -2.34 4.79
C PHE A 243 3.15 -3.41 3.70
N GLY A 244 2.03 -3.93 3.18
CA GLY A 244 1.99 -4.93 2.13
C GLY A 244 2.25 -4.32 0.76
N GLY A 245 3.30 -4.80 0.09
CA GLY A 245 3.61 -4.42 -1.31
C GLY A 245 4.59 -5.36 -2.01
N ALA A 246 5.11 -6.37 -1.30
CA ALA A 246 6.18 -7.22 -1.81
C ALA A 246 5.83 -7.96 -3.11
N SER A 247 4.55 -8.21 -3.39
CA SER A 247 4.10 -8.89 -4.61
C SER A 247 4.44 -8.12 -5.89
N THR A 248 4.56 -6.79 -5.83
CA THR A 248 4.78 -5.93 -7.02
C THR A 248 6.23 -5.49 -7.16
N PHE A 249 7.01 -5.66 -6.10
CA PHE A 249 8.43 -5.32 -6.02
C PHE A 249 9.23 -5.90 -7.20
N PRO A 250 9.14 -7.20 -7.53
CA PRO A 250 9.94 -7.76 -8.62
C PRO A 250 9.51 -7.25 -10.00
N THR A 251 8.24 -6.91 -10.19
CA THR A 251 7.74 -6.29 -11.44
C THR A 251 8.31 -4.89 -11.61
N ILE A 252 8.28 -4.06 -10.56
CA ILE A 252 8.88 -2.73 -10.57
C ILE A 252 10.39 -2.80 -10.79
N GLN A 253 11.06 -3.78 -10.15
CA GLN A 253 12.48 -4.04 -10.36
C GLN A 253 12.79 -4.37 -11.83
N ALA A 254 11.93 -5.15 -12.51
CA ALA A 254 12.12 -5.50 -13.91
C ALA A 254 12.03 -4.27 -14.84
N ASP A 255 11.22 -3.28 -14.48
CA ASP A 255 11.02 -2.03 -15.24
C ASP A 255 12.08 -0.94 -14.93
N MET A 256 12.95 -1.15 -13.93
CA MET A 256 14.02 -0.20 -13.59
C MET A 256 15.17 -0.23 -14.60
N ARG A 257 15.70 0.95 -14.95
CA ARG A 257 16.89 1.08 -15.80
C ARG A 257 18.10 0.36 -15.20
N ASN A 258 18.24 0.44 -13.87
CA ASN A 258 19.27 -0.27 -13.14
C ASN A 258 18.63 -1.08 -12.00
N LYS A 259 18.49 -2.38 -12.22
CA LYS A 259 17.80 -3.32 -11.31
C LYS A 259 18.52 -3.48 -9.97
N SER A 260 19.82 -3.21 -9.89
CA SER A 260 20.60 -3.34 -8.64
C SER A 260 20.31 -2.23 -7.62
N HIS A 261 19.72 -1.12 -8.08
CA HIS A 261 19.29 -0.04 -7.21
C HIS A 261 17.90 -0.27 -6.60
N PHE A 262 17.22 -1.36 -6.96
CA PHE A 262 15.87 -1.64 -6.47
C PHE A 262 15.78 -1.73 -4.94
N LYS A 263 16.77 -2.34 -4.29
CA LYS A 263 16.83 -2.43 -2.81
C LYS A 263 16.80 -1.06 -2.13
N TRP A 264 17.44 -0.06 -2.73
CA TRP A 264 17.40 1.32 -2.25
C TRP A 264 16.04 1.98 -2.55
N ALA A 265 15.44 1.69 -3.71
CA ALA A 265 14.10 2.16 -4.05
C ALA A 265 13.05 1.68 -3.03
N ALA A 266 13.09 0.38 -2.70
CA ALA A 266 12.21 -0.23 -1.70
C ALA A 266 12.42 0.36 -0.30
N LEU A 267 13.68 0.55 0.12
CA LEU A 267 13.99 1.17 1.41
C LEU A 267 13.45 2.60 1.49
N ILE A 268 13.73 3.43 0.49
CA ILE A 268 13.20 4.82 0.43
C ILE A 268 11.68 4.80 0.46
N ALA A 269 11.05 3.89 -0.28
CA ALA A 269 9.60 3.83 -0.38
C ALA A 269 8.92 3.54 0.97
N LEU A 270 9.51 2.62 1.75
CA LEU A 270 9.03 2.26 3.08
C LEU A 270 9.34 3.32 4.13
N MET A 271 10.44 4.06 4.00
CA MET A 271 10.70 5.23 4.83
C MET A 271 9.64 6.32 4.59
N VAL A 272 9.28 6.58 3.33
CA VAL A 272 8.20 7.51 2.97
C VAL A 272 6.87 7.07 3.59
N LEU A 273 6.51 5.79 3.48
CA LEU A 273 5.32 5.26 4.14
C LEU A 273 5.36 5.43 5.65
N GLY A 274 6.49 5.12 6.30
CA GLY A 274 6.67 5.31 7.74
C GLY A 274 6.43 6.76 8.16
N VAL A 275 6.93 7.73 7.38
CA VAL A 275 6.74 9.17 7.61
C VAL A 275 5.28 9.60 7.42
N ILE A 276 4.51 8.98 6.53
CA ILE A 276 3.10 9.32 6.32
C ILE A 276 2.19 8.61 7.35
N TYR A 277 2.46 7.33 7.61
CA TYR A 277 1.63 6.48 8.45
C TYR A 277 1.79 6.77 9.93
N THR A 278 3.03 6.97 10.40
CA THR A 278 3.30 7.13 11.84
C THR A 278 2.61 8.37 12.42
N PRO A 279 2.71 9.58 11.82
CA PRO A 279 2.05 10.77 12.37
C PRO A 279 0.53 10.64 12.34
N THR A 280 -0.05 10.16 11.23
CA THR A 280 -1.50 10.00 11.10
C THR A 280 -2.05 8.98 12.11
N SER A 281 -1.34 7.87 12.28
CA SER A 281 -1.69 6.83 13.26
C SER A 281 -1.52 7.32 14.70
N ALA A 282 -0.45 8.06 14.99
CA ALA A 282 -0.20 8.63 16.31
C ALA A 282 -1.28 9.66 16.68
N VAL A 283 -1.63 10.56 15.78
CA VAL A 283 -2.67 11.58 16.02
C VAL A 283 -4.02 10.93 16.28
N GLY A 284 -4.43 9.96 15.45
CA GLY A 284 -5.67 9.22 15.71
C GLY A 284 -5.63 8.45 17.03
N PHE A 285 -4.52 7.79 17.35
CA PHE A 285 -4.37 7.06 18.61
C PHE A 285 -4.41 7.97 19.86
N PHE A 286 -3.65 9.07 19.85
CA PHE A 286 -3.49 9.95 21.01
C PHE A 286 -4.63 10.95 21.21
N LEU A 287 -5.36 11.33 20.15
CA LEU A 287 -6.45 12.29 20.26
C LEU A 287 -7.84 11.64 20.29
N LEU A 288 -8.02 10.49 19.63
CA LEU A 288 -9.34 9.85 19.53
C LEU A 288 -9.47 8.56 20.37
N GLY A 289 -8.36 7.85 20.65
CA GLY A 289 -8.37 6.63 21.48
C GLY A 289 -9.39 5.58 21.02
N ASN A 290 -10.28 5.18 21.93
CA ASN A 290 -11.37 4.23 21.65
C ASN A 290 -12.44 4.72 20.65
N CYS A 291 -12.51 6.02 20.33
CA CYS A 291 -13.52 6.55 19.40
C CYS A 291 -13.15 6.46 17.93
N VAL A 292 -11.92 6.04 17.63
CA VAL A 292 -11.45 5.91 16.26
C VAL A 292 -12.37 4.93 15.51
N GLN A 293 -12.94 5.38 14.41
CA GLN A 293 -13.74 4.54 13.52
C GLN A 293 -12.82 3.67 12.67
N ASP A 294 -13.35 2.58 12.09
CA ASP A 294 -12.61 1.69 11.17
C ASP A 294 -11.89 2.45 10.05
N ASN A 295 -12.46 3.58 9.63
CA ASN A 295 -11.85 4.55 8.71
C ASN A 295 -11.73 5.91 9.40
N ILE A 296 -10.50 6.40 9.56
CA ILE A 296 -10.20 7.68 10.20
C ILE A 296 -10.91 8.88 9.55
N VAL A 297 -11.25 8.79 8.26
CA VAL A 297 -11.97 9.86 7.55
C VAL A 297 -13.40 10.02 8.09
N ASP A 298 -13.98 8.96 8.63
CA ASP A 298 -15.33 9.02 9.21
C ASP A 298 -15.34 9.76 10.54
N ASN A 299 -14.20 9.88 11.23
CA ASN A 299 -14.04 10.72 12.42
C ASN A 299 -13.99 12.23 12.11
N LEU A 300 -13.72 12.65 10.87
CA LEU A 300 -13.66 14.08 10.55
C LEU A 300 -15.05 14.73 10.63
N SER A 301 -15.07 15.96 11.15
CA SER A 301 -16.24 16.85 11.15
C SER A 301 -16.76 17.08 9.73
N ALA A 302 -18.09 17.22 9.60
CA ALA A 302 -18.72 17.46 8.31
C ALA A 302 -18.34 18.86 7.79
N GLY A 303 -17.76 18.93 6.59
CA GLY A 303 -17.35 20.20 6.01
C GLY A 303 -16.53 20.04 4.72
N PRO A 304 -16.10 21.16 4.12
CA PRO A 304 -15.37 21.16 2.87
C PRO A 304 -14.08 20.35 2.92
N ILE A 305 -13.37 20.36 4.05
CA ILE A 305 -12.09 19.63 4.19
C ILE A 305 -12.33 18.12 4.12
N LYS A 306 -13.39 17.60 4.73
CA LYS A 306 -13.74 16.17 4.65
C LYS A 306 -14.01 15.75 3.21
N ILE A 307 -14.73 16.58 2.45
CA ILE A 307 -15.01 16.34 1.02
C ILE A 307 -13.71 16.31 0.21
N VAL A 308 -12.81 17.28 0.42
CA VAL A 308 -11.51 17.33 -0.25
C VAL A 308 -10.68 16.08 0.06
N VAL A 309 -10.54 15.72 1.34
CA VAL A 309 -9.82 14.52 1.78
C VAL A 309 -10.39 13.25 1.16
N GLN A 310 -11.72 13.10 1.16
CA GLN A 310 -12.39 11.95 0.52
C GLN A 310 -12.08 11.89 -0.98
N SER A 311 -12.15 13.02 -1.69
CA SER A 311 -11.84 13.07 -3.12
C SER A 311 -10.37 12.75 -3.43
N GLU A 312 -9.42 13.25 -2.62
CA GLU A 312 -7.98 13.00 -2.79
C GLU A 312 -7.62 11.52 -2.57
N LEU A 313 -8.20 10.92 -1.55
CA LEU A 313 -8.02 9.50 -1.23
C LEU A 313 -8.72 8.61 -2.26
N GLU A 314 -9.91 8.99 -2.74
CA GLU A 314 -10.60 8.26 -3.78
C GLU A 314 -9.79 8.20 -5.08
N ILE A 315 -9.22 9.34 -5.50
CA ILE A 315 -8.31 9.40 -6.65
C ILE A 315 -7.11 8.47 -6.43
N SER A 316 -6.49 8.52 -5.25
CA SER A 316 -5.34 7.66 -4.90
C SER A 316 -5.70 6.17 -4.95
N LEU A 317 -6.82 5.77 -4.35
CA LEU A 317 -7.30 4.38 -4.32
C LEU A 317 -7.66 3.87 -5.71
N CYS A 318 -8.32 4.69 -6.52
CA CYS A 318 -8.62 4.36 -7.91
C CYS A 318 -7.35 4.08 -8.69
N VAL A 319 -6.36 4.96 -8.55
CA VAL A 319 -5.05 4.82 -9.15
C VAL A 319 -4.32 3.56 -8.65
N GLY A 320 -4.44 3.23 -7.36
CA GLY A 320 -3.90 2.00 -6.78
C GLY A 320 -4.47 0.74 -7.44
N GLN A 321 -5.79 0.67 -7.65
CA GLN A 321 -6.45 -0.46 -8.34
C GLN A 321 -5.92 -0.65 -9.76
N ILE A 322 -5.75 0.44 -10.50
CA ILE A 322 -5.24 0.43 -11.87
C ILE A 322 -3.84 -0.22 -11.91
N ARG A 323 -3.00 0.03 -10.90
CA ARG A 323 -1.65 -0.56 -10.83
C ARG A 323 -1.66 -2.03 -10.49
N LEU A 324 -2.53 -2.47 -9.58
CA LEU A 324 -2.68 -3.90 -9.25
C LEU A 324 -3.04 -4.73 -10.49
N ALA A 325 -3.82 -4.16 -11.42
CA ALA A 325 -4.20 -4.81 -12.67
C ALA A 325 -3.03 -5.03 -13.65
N PHE A 326 -2.05 -4.13 -13.65
CA PHE A 326 -0.94 -4.19 -14.60
C PHE A 326 0.02 -5.37 -14.39
N GLY A 327 -0.02 -6.03 -13.23
CA GLY A 327 0.80 -7.21 -12.93
C GLY A 327 0.43 -8.48 -13.72
N ARG A 328 -0.67 -8.50 -14.49
CA ARG A 328 -1.16 -9.69 -15.19
C ARG A 328 -1.76 -9.37 -16.55
N ARG A 329 -0.94 -9.39 -17.60
CA ARG A 329 -1.47 -9.75 -18.93
C ARG A 329 -1.04 -11.20 -19.23
N PRO A 330 -1.89 -12.05 -19.83
CA PRO A 330 -1.47 -13.31 -20.42
C PRO A 330 -0.66 -13.05 -21.71
N SER A 331 0.21 -13.97 -22.06
CA SER A 331 0.86 -14.02 -23.38
C SER A 331 -0.18 -14.42 -24.42
N THR A 332 -0.56 -13.49 -25.29
CA THR A 332 -0.97 -13.84 -26.65
C THR A 332 0.27 -13.79 -27.52
#